data_AF-A0A9W3JE89-F1
#
_entry.id   AF-A0A9W3JE89-F1
#
_cell.length_a   1.000
_cell.length_b   1.000
_cell.length_c   1.000
_cell.angle_alpha   90.00
_cell.angle_beta   90.00
_cell.angle_gamma   90.00
#
_symmetry.space_group_name_H-M   'P 1'
#
loop_
_entity.id
_entity.type
_entity.pdbx_description
1 polymer ?
#
loop_
_entity_poly.entity_id
_entity_poly.type
_entity_poly.pdbx_seq_one_letter_code
_entity_poly.pdbx_strand_id
1 'polypeptide(L)'
;MTGNIRYFKYGVQLLGTKILKKGMLPYLDVSFRDPTNPTALVKLIAVDGETSEILEKKKVGNLLIGDFLKKKVKSLEDMSVFPKETLETAATKMLDPGKDFTLPSIKIKGKEVITNGLALFNDDKLTGHLPLKHSVLFVLLTGKMGTSARITQKLTSDESEKTSDYLTMEISNRKLKRDLKITTDKKGNVYAHIKLQLKVIALEAPRDNLYKMDERAKLNKELSKQLTKEAKKITKKLQKANCDAFGIGRHLIAYHPDLWKKKIGIKIMQK
;
A
#
# COMPACT_ATOMS: atom_id res chain seq x y z
N MET A 1 -18.98 -4.33 -42.55
CA MET A 1 -18.77 -5.10 -41.31
C MET A 1 -19.29 -4.31 -40.13
N THR A 2 -20.48 -4.67 -39.63
CA THR A 2 -21.08 -4.15 -38.39
C THR A 2 -20.42 -4.83 -37.20
N GLY A 3 -19.19 -4.41 -36.88
CA GLY A 3 -18.53 -4.80 -35.64
C GLY A 3 -19.00 -3.89 -34.51
N ASN A 4 -19.56 -4.46 -33.44
CA ASN A 4 -19.81 -3.72 -32.21
C ASN A 4 -18.48 -3.22 -31.63
N ILE A 5 -18.12 -1.97 -31.90
CA ILE A 5 -16.96 -1.32 -31.28
C ILE A 5 -17.31 -1.07 -29.82
N ARG A 6 -16.89 -1.98 -28.93
CA ARG A 6 -17.08 -1.83 -27.48
C ARG A 6 -15.97 -0.93 -26.91
N TYR A 7 -16.27 0.37 -26.78
CA TYR A 7 -15.41 1.30 -26.04
C TYR A 7 -15.65 1.16 -24.53
N PHE A 8 -15.00 0.19 -23.88
CA PHE A 8 -14.99 0.14 -22.42
C PHE A 8 -14.00 1.17 -21.86
N LYS A 9 -14.50 2.38 -21.60
CA LYS A 9 -13.76 3.51 -21.01
C LYS A 9 -13.82 3.54 -19.46
N TYR A 10 -14.06 2.42 -18.77
CA TYR A 10 -14.06 2.43 -17.32
C TYR A 10 -12.62 2.30 -16.77
N GLY A 11 -12.09 3.39 -16.24
CA GLY A 11 -10.71 3.44 -15.73
C GLY A 11 -10.59 3.20 -14.22
N VAL A 12 -11.70 3.26 -13.49
CA VAL A 12 -11.75 3.16 -12.02
C VAL A 12 -13.01 2.40 -11.59
N GLN A 13 -12.91 1.68 -10.47
CA GLN A 13 -14.03 1.07 -9.77
C GLN A 13 -13.95 1.49 -8.30
N LEU A 14 -15.04 2.07 -7.80
CA LEU A 14 -15.15 2.55 -6.43
C LEU A 14 -15.94 1.55 -5.60
N LEU A 15 -15.43 1.23 -4.41
CA LEU A 15 -16.08 0.35 -3.46
C LEU A 15 -16.26 1.07 -2.13
N GLY A 16 -17.51 1.25 -1.70
CA GLY A 16 -17.85 1.92 -0.45
C GLY A 16 -17.57 1.04 0.76
N THR A 17 -17.38 1.67 1.92
CA THR A 17 -17.00 0.98 3.16
C THR A 17 -17.98 -0.12 3.56
N LYS A 18 -19.29 0.07 3.32
CA LYS A 18 -20.33 -0.94 3.60
C LYS A 18 -20.11 -2.23 2.82
N ILE A 19 -19.79 -2.13 1.53
CA ILE A 19 -19.48 -3.28 0.67
C ILE A 19 -18.17 -3.93 1.13
N LEU A 20 -17.13 -3.11 1.28
CA LEU A 20 -15.79 -3.59 1.63
C LEU A 20 -15.75 -4.33 2.98
N LYS A 21 -16.55 -3.93 3.97
CA LYS A 21 -16.65 -4.64 5.26
C LYS A 21 -17.40 -5.97 5.16
N LYS A 22 -18.38 -6.08 4.25
CA LYS A 22 -19.14 -7.32 4.03
C LYS A 22 -18.33 -8.37 3.26
N GLY A 23 -17.44 -7.91 2.37
CA GLY A 23 -16.67 -8.74 1.45
C GLY A 23 -16.95 -8.29 0.02
N MET A 24 -15.90 -8.04 -0.76
CA MET A 24 -16.04 -7.49 -2.11
C MET A 24 -16.17 -8.56 -3.20
N LEU A 25 -15.80 -9.82 -2.93
CA LEU A 25 -15.78 -10.88 -3.95
C LEU A 25 -17.11 -11.00 -4.72
N PRO A 26 -18.29 -11.09 -4.06
CA PRO A 26 -19.56 -11.24 -4.76
C PRO A 26 -19.89 -10.07 -5.70
N TYR A 27 -19.39 -8.87 -5.39
CA TYR A 27 -19.62 -7.65 -6.17
C TYR A 27 -18.64 -7.49 -7.34
N LEU A 28 -17.57 -8.29 -7.37
CA LEU A 28 -16.58 -8.31 -8.43
C LEU A 28 -16.68 -9.55 -9.34
N ASP A 29 -17.52 -10.53 -8.99
CA ASP A 29 -17.67 -11.81 -9.70
C ASP A 29 -17.99 -11.61 -11.19
N VAL A 30 -18.91 -10.70 -11.53
CA VAL A 30 -19.23 -10.37 -12.94
C VAL A 30 -18.02 -9.76 -13.66
N SER A 31 -17.25 -8.91 -12.96
CA SER A 31 -16.06 -8.28 -13.52
C SER A 31 -14.94 -9.30 -13.80
N PHE A 32 -14.92 -10.43 -13.10
CA PHE A 32 -13.93 -11.50 -13.28
C PHE A 32 -14.38 -12.61 -14.23
N ARG A 33 -15.68 -12.89 -14.33
CA ARG A 33 -16.20 -13.97 -15.19
C ARG A 33 -16.32 -13.60 -16.66
N ASP A 34 -16.48 -12.32 -16.98
CA ASP A 34 -16.54 -11.87 -18.37
C ASP A 34 -15.12 -11.54 -18.87
N PRO A 35 -14.52 -12.38 -19.74
CA PRO A 35 -13.18 -12.14 -20.28
C PRO A 35 -13.10 -10.90 -21.17
N THR A 36 -14.22 -10.31 -21.58
CA THR A 36 -14.26 -9.08 -22.38
C THR A 36 -14.10 -7.81 -21.54
N ASN A 37 -14.12 -7.93 -20.20
CA ASN A 37 -13.89 -6.82 -19.28
C ASN A 37 -12.39 -6.48 -19.18
N PRO A 38 -11.94 -5.25 -19.55
CA PRO A 38 -10.54 -4.85 -19.42
C PRO A 38 -10.10 -4.69 -17.95
N THR A 39 -9.72 -5.77 -17.27
CA THR A 39 -9.29 -5.76 -15.86
C THR A 39 -7.89 -5.19 -15.64
N ALA A 40 -7.00 -5.31 -16.63
CA ALA A 40 -5.60 -4.87 -16.56
C ALA A 40 -5.40 -3.35 -16.42
N LEU A 41 -6.40 -2.53 -16.78
CA LEU A 41 -6.28 -1.06 -16.79
C LEU A 41 -7.18 -0.36 -15.77
N VAL A 42 -8.00 -1.12 -15.04
CA VAL A 42 -8.98 -0.61 -14.09
C VAL A 42 -8.35 -0.46 -12.72
N LYS A 43 -8.51 0.71 -12.10
CA LYS A 43 -8.04 0.97 -10.74
C LYS A 43 -9.14 0.72 -9.72
N LEU A 44 -8.88 -0.12 -8.72
CA LEU A 44 -9.77 -0.29 -7.57
C LEU A 44 -9.44 0.73 -6.50
N ILE A 45 -10.47 1.40 -6.00
CA ILE A 45 -10.31 2.43 -4.98
C ILE A 45 -11.34 2.18 -3.87
N ALA A 46 -10.83 2.07 -2.65
CA ALA A 46 -11.64 1.99 -1.45
C ALA A 46 -12.13 3.40 -1.04
N VAL A 47 -13.43 3.55 -0.88
CA VAL A 47 -14.04 4.79 -0.40
C VAL A 47 -14.40 4.64 1.07
N ASP A 48 -13.74 5.44 1.91
CA ASP A 48 -14.10 5.63 3.32
C ASP A 48 -15.32 6.57 3.36
N GLY A 49 -16.51 5.97 3.31
CA GLY A 49 -17.80 6.63 3.07
C GLY A 49 -18.61 5.98 1.93
N GLU A 50 -19.57 6.75 1.40
CA GLU A 50 -20.41 6.36 0.27
C GLU A 50 -19.78 6.76 -1.07
N THR A 51 -19.89 5.88 -2.07
CA THR A 51 -19.32 6.16 -3.41
C THR A 51 -20.10 7.23 -4.16
N SER A 52 -21.40 7.39 -3.88
CA SER A 52 -22.27 8.40 -4.49
C SER A 52 -21.76 9.81 -4.22
N GLU A 53 -21.31 10.11 -3.00
CA GLU A 53 -20.77 11.43 -2.61
C GLU A 53 -19.55 11.86 -3.45
N ILE A 54 -18.81 10.89 -3.98
CA ILE A 54 -17.69 11.14 -4.90
C ILE A 54 -18.21 11.32 -6.32
N LEU A 55 -19.08 10.42 -6.79
CA LEU A 55 -19.58 10.41 -8.16
C LEU A 55 -20.47 11.62 -8.48
N GLU A 56 -21.28 12.07 -7.52
CA GLU A 56 -22.17 13.23 -7.64
C GLU A 56 -21.44 14.55 -7.89
N LYS A 57 -20.14 14.61 -7.57
CA LYS A 57 -19.31 15.77 -7.92
C LYS A 57 -19.23 15.99 -9.42
N LYS A 58 -19.34 14.92 -10.23
CA LYS A 58 -19.23 14.87 -11.70
C LYS A 58 -17.86 15.30 -12.25
N LYS A 59 -17.29 16.40 -11.75
CA LYS A 59 -16.01 16.98 -12.15
C LYS A 59 -15.20 17.48 -10.95
N VAL A 60 -13.89 17.56 -11.12
CA VAL A 60 -12.96 18.29 -10.25
C VAL A 60 -12.11 19.18 -11.15
N GLY A 61 -12.29 20.50 -11.04
CA GLY A 61 -11.83 21.44 -12.05
C GLY A 61 -12.43 21.08 -13.43
N ASN A 62 -11.57 20.94 -14.43
CA ASN A 62 -11.99 20.60 -15.80
C ASN A 62 -12.04 19.09 -16.10
N LEU A 63 -11.67 18.23 -15.14
CA LEU A 63 -11.62 16.78 -15.34
C LEU A 63 -12.92 16.13 -14.88
N LEU A 64 -13.44 15.19 -15.67
CA LEU A 64 -14.47 14.26 -15.21
C LEU A 64 -13.97 13.48 -14.00
N ILE A 65 -14.87 13.15 -13.06
CA ILE A 65 -14.48 12.52 -11.79
C ILE A 65 -13.70 11.21 -11.98
N GLY A 66 -14.09 10.38 -12.95
CA GLY A 66 -13.38 9.15 -13.28
C GLY A 66 -11.94 9.38 -13.76
N ASP A 67 -11.72 10.38 -14.62
CA ASP A 67 -10.39 10.74 -15.12
C ASP A 67 -9.52 11.36 -14.04
N PHE A 68 -10.12 12.23 -13.21
CA PHE A 68 -9.46 12.80 -12.05
C PHE A 68 -8.95 11.69 -11.12
N LEU A 69 -9.80 10.73 -10.75
CA LEU A 69 -9.46 9.63 -9.86
C LEU A 69 -8.39 8.72 -10.47
N LYS A 70 -8.53 8.35 -11.75
CA LYS A 70 -7.55 7.52 -12.47
C LYS A 70 -6.17 8.17 -12.48
N LYS A 71 -6.10 9.46 -12.86
CA LYS A 71 -4.84 10.22 -12.91
C LYS A 71 -4.25 10.41 -11.51
N LYS A 72 -5.08 10.71 -10.51
CA LYS A 72 -4.66 10.88 -9.11
C LYS A 72 -4.06 9.59 -8.56
N VAL A 73 -4.73 8.45 -8.70
CA VAL A 73 -4.20 7.15 -8.23
C VAL A 73 -2.92 6.80 -8.97
N LYS A 74 -2.88 6.93 -10.30
CA LYS A 74 -1.67 6.65 -11.08
C LYS A 74 -0.48 7.51 -10.62
N SER A 75 -0.70 8.81 -10.39
CA SER A 75 0.33 9.71 -9.87
C SER A 75 0.83 9.27 -8.48
N LEU A 76 -0.07 8.86 -7.59
CA LEU A 76 0.28 8.38 -6.26
C LEU A 76 0.99 7.01 -6.28
N GLU A 77 0.66 6.14 -7.23
CA GLU A 77 1.42 4.91 -7.48
C GLU A 77 2.84 5.20 -7.99
N ASP A 78 2.97 6.15 -8.90
CA ASP A 78 4.26 6.58 -9.44
C ASP A 78 5.12 7.25 -8.35
N MET A 79 4.51 7.96 -7.40
CA MET A 79 5.19 8.50 -6.21
C MET A 79 5.39 7.48 -5.07
N SER A 80 5.11 6.20 -5.31
CA SER A 80 5.17 5.12 -4.31
C SER A 80 4.29 5.32 -3.08
N VAL A 81 3.32 6.24 -3.14
CA VAL A 81 2.31 6.41 -2.08
C VAL A 81 1.37 5.21 -2.07
N PHE A 82 1.06 4.66 -3.24
CA PHE A 82 0.27 3.43 -3.38
C PHE A 82 1.07 2.33 -4.09
N PRO A 83 0.84 1.05 -3.76
CA PRO A 83 1.34 -0.02 -4.60
C PRO A 83 0.65 0.07 -5.96
N LYS A 84 1.40 -0.23 -7.03
CA LYS A 84 0.85 -0.35 -8.38
C LYS A 84 -0.09 -1.55 -8.45
N GLU A 85 -1.38 -1.28 -8.55
CA GLU A 85 -2.41 -2.31 -8.57
C GLU A 85 -3.49 -2.01 -9.62
N THR A 86 -4.09 -3.07 -10.13
CA THR A 86 -5.21 -3.06 -11.07
C THR A 86 -6.29 -3.99 -10.53
N LEU A 87 -7.47 -4.01 -11.16
CA LEU A 87 -8.52 -4.99 -10.85
C LEU A 87 -7.96 -6.42 -10.93
N GLU A 88 -7.19 -6.70 -11.98
CA GLU A 88 -6.55 -8.00 -12.19
C GLU A 88 -5.55 -8.35 -11.08
N THR A 89 -4.60 -7.46 -10.75
CA THR A 89 -3.58 -7.79 -9.74
C THR A 89 -4.14 -7.85 -8.32
N ALA A 90 -5.21 -7.10 -8.04
CA ALA A 90 -5.95 -7.20 -6.79
C ALA A 90 -6.68 -8.54 -6.70
N ALA A 91 -7.35 -8.97 -7.78
CA ALA A 91 -8.07 -10.24 -7.83
C ALA A 91 -7.16 -11.44 -7.59
N THR A 92 -6.00 -11.48 -8.27
CA THR A 92 -5.04 -12.59 -8.13
C THR A 92 -4.59 -12.76 -6.68
N LYS A 93 -4.47 -11.67 -5.91
CA LYS A 93 -4.12 -11.72 -4.49
C LYS A 93 -5.31 -12.03 -3.61
N MET A 94 -6.48 -11.51 -3.92
CA MET A 94 -7.71 -11.82 -3.19
C MET A 94 -8.03 -13.32 -3.22
N LEU A 95 -7.64 -14.01 -4.30
CA LEU A 95 -7.75 -15.48 -4.44
C LEU A 95 -6.49 -16.24 -3.95
N ASP A 96 -5.46 -15.53 -3.49
CA ASP A 96 -4.22 -16.13 -2.98
C ASP A 96 -4.34 -16.41 -1.47
N PRO A 97 -4.39 -17.67 -1.02
CA PRO A 97 -4.49 -17.98 0.41
C PRO A 97 -3.24 -17.57 1.21
N GLY A 98 -2.12 -17.28 0.54
CA GLY A 98 -0.84 -16.94 1.15
C GLY A 98 -0.50 -15.45 1.14
N LYS A 99 -1.37 -14.58 0.64
CA LYS A 99 -1.06 -13.15 0.54
C LYS A 99 -2.29 -12.27 0.46
N ASP A 100 -2.36 -11.28 1.35
CA ASP A 100 -3.38 -10.25 1.29
C ASP A 100 -2.96 -9.07 0.39
N PHE A 101 -3.91 -8.18 0.14
CA PHE A 101 -3.71 -6.98 -0.67
C PHE A 101 -4.12 -5.72 0.08
N THR A 102 -3.74 -4.59 -0.50
CA THR A 102 -4.17 -3.26 -0.04
C THR A 102 -4.69 -2.50 -1.24
N LEU A 103 -5.66 -1.61 -1.00
CA LEU A 103 -6.20 -0.73 -2.03
C LEU A 103 -5.93 0.74 -1.68
N PRO A 104 -5.69 1.60 -2.68
CA PRO A 104 -5.84 3.05 -2.51
C PRO A 104 -7.13 3.40 -1.78
N SER A 105 -7.04 4.23 -0.75
CA SER A 105 -8.21 4.72 -0.02
C SER A 105 -8.36 6.23 -0.21
N ILE A 106 -9.58 6.67 -0.46
CA ILE A 106 -9.99 8.07 -0.56
C ILE A 106 -11.21 8.33 0.31
N LYS A 107 -11.46 9.61 0.62
CA LYS A 107 -12.68 10.04 1.32
C LYS A 107 -13.06 11.47 0.96
N ILE A 108 -14.28 11.86 1.34
CA ILE A 108 -14.70 13.25 1.32
C ILE A 108 -14.23 13.94 2.61
N LYS A 109 -13.63 15.13 2.47
CA LYS A 109 -13.40 16.06 3.59
C LYS A 109 -13.89 17.43 3.17
N GLY A 110 -14.96 17.90 3.81
CA GLY A 110 -15.67 19.11 3.36
C GLY A 110 -16.17 18.90 1.93
N LYS A 111 -15.71 19.74 1.00
CA LYS A 111 -16.09 19.65 -0.43
C LYS A 111 -15.09 18.87 -1.29
N GLU A 112 -13.98 18.38 -0.72
CA GLU A 112 -12.86 17.82 -1.49
C GLU A 112 -12.77 16.30 -1.41
N VAL A 113 -12.30 15.69 -2.51
CA VAL A 113 -11.91 14.27 -2.55
C VAL A 113 -10.44 14.15 -2.16
N ILE A 114 -10.19 13.71 -0.93
CA ILE A 114 -8.84 13.61 -0.37
C ILE A 114 -8.33 12.17 -0.35
N THR A 115 -7.01 12.03 -0.43
CA THR A 115 -6.32 10.75 -0.28
C THR A 115 -6.32 10.36 1.20
N ASN A 116 -6.77 9.15 1.53
CA ASN A 116 -6.90 8.68 2.91
C ASN A 116 -5.79 7.69 3.30
N GLY A 117 -4.95 7.23 2.38
CA GLY A 117 -3.93 6.20 2.65
C GLY A 117 -4.34 4.86 2.05
N LEU A 118 -4.07 3.75 2.73
CA LEU A 118 -4.33 2.40 2.22
C LEU A 118 -5.39 1.68 3.06
N ALA A 119 -6.36 1.10 2.37
CA ALA A 119 -7.29 0.13 2.92
C ALA A 119 -6.59 -1.24 3.05
N LEU A 120 -6.69 -1.87 4.22
CA LEU A 120 -6.08 -3.16 4.53
C LEU A 120 -7.13 -4.26 4.50
N PHE A 121 -6.81 -5.35 3.81
CA PHE A 121 -7.73 -6.46 3.62
C PHE A 121 -7.19 -7.73 4.28
N ASN A 122 -8.10 -8.54 4.79
CA ASN A 122 -7.87 -9.93 5.17
C ASN A 122 -8.89 -10.75 4.40
N ASP A 123 -8.41 -11.67 3.58
CA ASP A 123 -9.22 -12.28 2.52
C ASP A 123 -9.83 -11.16 1.63
N ASP A 124 -11.16 -11.08 1.48
CA ASP A 124 -11.84 -10.07 0.65
C ASP A 124 -12.49 -8.92 1.45
N LYS A 125 -12.22 -8.84 2.76
CA LYS A 125 -12.88 -7.90 3.68
C LYS A 125 -11.93 -6.80 4.17
N LEU A 126 -12.45 -5.58 4.23
CA LEU A 126 -11.77 -4.44 4.85
C LEU A 126 -11.72 -4.62 6.36
N THR A 127 -10.50 -4.80 6.88
CA THR A 127 -10.25 -5.05 8.31
C THR A 127 -9.40 -3.98 8.96
N GLY A 128 -8.81 -3.07 8.18
CA GLY A 128 -8.01 -2.01 8.73
C GLY A 128 -7.64 -0.90 7.76
N HIS A 129 -6.86 0.04 8.29
CA HIS A 129 -6.44 1.22 7.57
C HIS A 129 -5.03 1.65 7.93
N LEU A 130 -4.24 1.94 6.90
CA LEU A 130 -2.91 2.51 7.01
C LEU A 130 -2.94 3.99 6.57
N PRO A 131 -2.71 4.94 7.49
CA PRO A 131 -2.72 6.37 7.17
C PRO A 131 -1.67 6.75 6.13
N LEU A 132 -1.97 7.80 5.37
CA LEU A 132 -1.15 8.30 4.26
C LEU A 132 0.34 8.48 4.61
N LYS A 133 0.65 8.99 5.81
CA LYS A 133 2.04 9.20 6.28
C LYS A 133 2.90 7.95 6.30
N HIS A 134 2.29 6.77 6.32
CA HIS A 134 3.00 5.49 6.34
C HIS A 134 3.08 4.82 4.97
N SER A 135 2.37 5.31 3.96
CA SER A 135 2.14 4.55 2.75
C SER A 135 3.40 4.39 1.90
N VAL A 136 4.25 5.43 1.78
CA VAL A 136 5.52 5.34 1.03
C VAL A 136 6.44 4.28 1.65
N LEU A 137 6.68 4.35 2.97
CA LEU A 137 7.51 3.36 3.65
C LEU A 137 6.90 1.95 3.54
N PHE A 138 5.58 1.82 3.62
CA PHE A 138 4.90 0.54 3.39
C PHE A 138 5.19 -0.03 2.01
N VAL A 139 5.05 0.77 0.93
CA VAL A 139 5.33 0.30 -0.44
C VAL A 139 6.78 -0.19 -0.55
N LEU A 140 7.74 0.57 0.01
CA LEU A 140 9.16 0.16 0.03
C LEU A 140 9.37 -1.14 0.83
N LEU A 141 8.66 -1.33 1.95
CA LEU A 141 8.71 -2.58 2.76
C LEU A 141 8.12 -3.78 2.02
N THR A 142 7.27 -3.58 1.00
CA THR A 142 6.84 -4.67 0.09
C THR A 142 7.91 -5.04 -0.95
N GLY A 143 9.02 -4.29 -1.00
CA GLY A 143 10.10 -4.47 -1.98
C GLY A 143 9.75 -3.88 -3.34
N LYS A 144 8.70 -3.05 -3.41
CA LYS A 144 8.25 -2.36 -4.61
C LYS A 144 8.55 -0.87 -4.51
N MET A 145 8.57 -0.20 -5.65
CA MET A 145 8.64 1.25 -5.75
C MET A 145 8.00 1.71 -7.07
N GLY A 146 7.38 2.89 -7.06
CA GLY A 146 6.95 3.62 -8.23
C GLY A 146 8.14 4.23 -8.99
N THR A 147 7.92 5.32 -9.73
CA THR A 147 9.01 6.05 -10.41
C THR A 147 9.82 6.91 -9.44
N SER A 148 9.21 7.38 -8.36
CA SER A 148 9.86 8.10 -7.27
C SER A 148 9.30 7.68 -5.91
N ALA A 149 10.06 7.92 -4.85
CA ALA A 149 9.60 7.77 -3.48
C ALA A 149 10.31 8.81 -2.63
N ARG A 150 9.54 9.58 -1.86
CA ARG A 150 10.08 10.59 -0.95
C ARG A 150 9.59 10.35 0.46
N ILE A 151 10.50 10.48 1.42
CA ILE A 151 10.18 10.41 2.84
C ILE A 151 10.79 11.64 3.51
N THR A 152 9.97 12.36 4.27
CA THR A 152 10.40 13.47 5.09
C THR A 152 10.47 13.02 6.54
N GLN A 153 11.58 13.31 7.22
CA GLN A 153 11.81 12.99 8.63
C GLN A 153 12.20 14.24 9.40
N LYS A 154 11.77 14.32 10.65
CA LYS A 154 12.21 15.38 11.56
C LYS A 154 13.55 14.97 12.20
N LEU A 155 14.54 15.85 12.12
CA LEU A 155 15.89 15.62 12.64
C LEU A 155 16.02 16.03 14.12
N THR A 156 15.29 17.04 14.57
CA THR A 156 15.36 17.55 15.96
C THR A 156 14.28 16.92 16.84
N SER A 157 14.61 16.80 18.14
CA SER A 157 13.65 16.39 19.18
C SER A 157 12.87 17.59 19.76
N ASP A 158 13.31 18.82 19.47
CA ASP A 158 12.72 20.04 20.01
C ASP A 158 11.30 20.27 19.47
N GLU A 159 10.42 20.77 20.33
CA GLU A 159 9.03 21.08 19.98
C GLU A 159 8.89 22.32 19.09
N SER A 160 9.96 23.07 18.84
CA SER A 160 9.91 24.19 17.89
C SER A 160 9.65 23.68 16.47
N GLU A 161 8.54 24.09 15.86
CA GLU A 161 8.19 23.77 14.47
C GLU A 161 8.95 24.65 13.46
N LYS A 162 10.28 24.69 13.54
CA LYS A 162 11.06 25.39 12.53
C LYS A 162 11.18 24.50 11.29
N THR A 163 10.96 25.06 10.10
CA THR A 163 11.12 24.37 8.82
C THR A 163 12.55 23.86 8.59
N SER A 164 13.54 24.40 9.31
CA SER A 164 14.91 23.91 9.37
C SER A 164 15.04 22.48 9.90
N ASP A 165 14.03 21.93 10.57
CA ASP A 165 14.18 20.70 11.36
C ASP A 165 13.83 19.43 10.55
N TYR A 166 13.50 19.58 9.28
CA TYR A 166 13.06 18.48 8.43
C TYR A 166 14.08 18.15 7.34
N LEU A 167 14.24 16.86 7.10
CA LEU A 167 15.02 16.30 6.00
C LEU A 167 14.07 15.58 5.05
N THR A 168 13.97 16.08 3.82
CA THR A 168 13.27 15.39 2.74
C THR A 168 14.26 14.56 1.94
N MET A 169 14.04 13.25 1.89
CA MET A 169 14.88 12.30 1.19
C MET A 169 14.17 11.72 -0.03
N GLU A 170 14.85 11.67 -1.16
CA GLU A 170 14.42 10.91 -2.34
C GLU A 170 15.15 9.57 -2.40
N ILE A 171 14.39 8.48 -2.53
CA ILE A 171 14.92 7.12 -2.60
C ILE A 171 15.34 6.83 -4.04
N SER A 172 16.57 6.35 -4.23
CA SER A 172 17.06 5.93 -5.53
C SER A 172 16.49 4.57 -5.93
N ASN A 173 15.67 4.57 -6.98
CA ASN A 173 14.95 3.39 -7.48
C ASN A 173 15.87 2.18 -7.79
N ARG A 174 17.05 2.44 -8.37
CA ARG A 174 18.02 1.38 -8.77
C ARG A 174 18.67 0.66 -7.59
N LYS A 175 18.41 1.08 -6.35
CA LYS A 175 19.13 0.58 -5.15
C LYS A 175 18.22 0.23 -3.98
N LEU A 176 16.91 0.11 -4.20
CA LEU A 176 16.01 -0.53 -3.23
C LEU A 176 16.39 -2.01 -3.11
N LYS A 177 16.85 -2.44 -1.94
CA LYS A 177 17.04 -3.87 -1.64
C LYS A 177 16.20 -4.25 -0.44
N ARG A 178 15.30 -5.23 -0.64
CA ARG A 178 14.52 -5.84 0.43
C ARG A 178 14.85 -7.32 0.53
N ASP A 179 15.22 -7.75 1.73
CA ASP A 179 15.40 -9.15 2.09
C ASP A 179 14.34 -9.53 3.14
N LEU A 180 13.60 -10.61 2.88
CA LEU A 180 12.61 -11.20 3.80
C LEU A 180 13.08 -12.59 4.14
N LYS A 181 13.48 -12.78 5.40
CA LYS A 181 13.83 -14.10 5.93
C LYS A 181 12.72 -14.58 6.85
N ILE A 182 12.25 -15.79 6.60
CA ILE A 182 11.30 -16.47 7.47
C ILE A 182 12.05 -17.56 8.22
N THR A 183 11.89 -17.58 9.55
CA THR A 183 12.37 -18.66 10.41
C THR A 183 11.22 -19.19 11.26
N THR A 184 11.39 -20.41 11.74
CA THR A 184 10.39 -21.09 12.57
C THR A 184 11.07 -21.69 13.79
N ASP A 185 10.34 -21.79 14.90
CA ASP A 185 10.80 -22.54 16.07
C ASP A 185 10.13 -23.90 16.19
N LYS A 186 10.60 -24.73 17.12
CA LYS A 186 10.06 -26.07 17.39
C LYS A 186 8.58 -26.05 17.81
N LYS A 187 8.05 -24.92 18.29
CA LYS A 187 6.64 -24.74 18.67
C LYS A 187 5.77 -24.34 17.47
N GLY A 188 6.36 -24.13 16.29
CA GLY A 188 5.66 -23.70 15.09
C GLY A 188 5.33 -22.20 15.08
N ASN A 189 6.02 -21.38 15.88
CA ASN A 189 5.95 -19.93 15.73
C ASN A 189 6.74 -19.52 14.49
N VAL A 190 6.24 -18.51 13.79
CA VAL A 190 6.83 -17.98 12.56
C VAL A 190 7.39 -16.60 12.86
N TYR A 191 8.66 -16.39 12.51
CA TYR A 191 9.34 -15.12 12.66
C TYR A 191 9.72 -14.60 11.29
N ALA A 192 9.27 -13.39 10.97
CA ALA A 192 9.59 -12.71 9.72
C ALA A 192 10.57 -11.56 9.98
N HIS A 193 11.75 -11.63 9.37
CA HIS A 193 12.74 -10.57 9.42
C HIS A 193 12.81 -9.85 8.08
N ILE A 194 12.39 -8.58 8.06
CA ILE A 194 12.48 -7.71 6.88
C ILE A 194 13.69 -6.78 7.06
N LYS A 195 14.66 -6.91 6.16
CA LYS A 195 15.78 -5.97 6.03
C LYS A 195 15.57 -5.12 4.79
N LEU A 196 15.41 -3.81 5.00
CA LEU A 196 15.25 -2.82 3.95
C LEU A 196 16.52 -1.96 3.88
N GLN A 197 17.18 -1.94 2.72
CA GLN A 197 18.32 -1.08 2.45
C GLN A 197 17.90 -0.04 1.40
N LEU A 198 18.10 1.23 1.76
CA LEU A 198 17.75 2.38 0.93
C LEU A 198 19.02 3.18 0.63
N LYS A 199 19.23 3.55 -0.64
CA LYS A 199 20.12 4.66 -0.98
C LYS A 199 19.26 5.89 -1.21
N VAL A 200 19.58 6.97 -0.52
CA VAL A 200 18.80 8.21 -0.55
C VAL A 200 19.65 9.39 -1.01
N ILE A 201 18.97 10.41 -1.55
CA ILE A 201 19.51 11.73 -1.83
C ILE A 201 18.73 12.71 -0.95
N ALA A 202 19.43 13.55 -0.19
CA ALA A 202 18.80 14.65 0.53
C ALA A 202 18.40 15.73 -0.47
N LEU A 203 17.12 16.09 -0.51
CA LEU A 203 16.59 17.16 -1.36
C LEU A 203 16.54 18.49 -0.61
N GLU A 204 16.08 18.44 0.63
CA GLU A 204 15.91 19.58 1.52
C GLU A 204 16.47 19.20 2.87
N ALA A 205 17.30 20.06 3.44
CA ALA A 205 17.97 19.84 4.71
C ALA A 205 18.15 21.16 5.47
N PRO A 206 18.27 21.13 6.81
CA PRO A 206 18.87 22.22 7.56
C PRO A 206 20.22 22.60 6.94
N ARG A 207 20.53 23.90 6.91
CA ARG A 207 21.67 24.47 6.19
C ARG A 207 23.05 23.99 6.67
N ASP A 208 23.15 23.27 7.79
CA ASP A 208 24.43 23.01 8.43
C ASP A 208 24.97 21.57 8.21
N ASN A 209 26.20 21.52 7.68
CA ASN A 209 27.24 20.47 7.79
C ASN A 209 26.98 19.01 7.38
N LEU A 210 25.83 18.65 6.78
CA LEU A 210 25.54 17.30 6.25
C LEU A 210 26.59 16.68 5.28
N TYR A 211 27.60 17.44 4.87
CA TYR A 211 28.69 17.00 4.01
C TYR A 211 29.83 16.28 4.75
N LYS A 212 29.97 16.43 6.08
CA LYS A 212 31.03 15.76 6.85
C LYS A 212 30.74 14.27 7.03
N MET A 213 31.73 13.40 6.82
CA MET A 213 31.55 11.94 6.83
C MET A 213 31.02 11.40 8.17
N ASP A 214 31.55 11.87 9.30
CA ASP A 214 31.10 11.43 10.63
C ASP A 214 29.67 11.86 10.93
N GLU A 215 29.26 13.03 10.44
CA GLU A 215 27.88 13.52 10.55
C GLU A 215 26.93 12.68 9.69
N ARG A 216 27.37 12.23 8.51
CA ARG A 216 26.60 11.30 7.66
C ARG A 216 26.38 9.94 8.30
N ALA A 217 27.40 9.38 8.97
CA ALA A 217 27.27 8.10 9.65
C ALA A 217 26.27 8.18 10.82
N LYS A 218 26.33 9.25 11.62
CA LYS A 218 25.38 9.53 12.69
C LYS A 218 23.96 9.70 12.14
N LEU A 219 23.79 10.54 11.11
CA LEU A 219 22.50 10.77 10.46
C LEU A 219 21.90 9.47 9.90
N ASN A 220 22.70 8.65 9.22
CA ASN A 220 22.23 7.35 8.70
C ASN A 220 21.73 6.43 9.83
N LYS A 221 22.41 6.42 10.98
CA LYS A 221 21.99 5.63 12.15
C LYS A 221 20.68 6.14 12.74
N GLU A 222 20.52 7.45 12.86
CA GLU A 222 19.31 8.09 13.38
C GLU A 222 18.11 7.86 12.46
N LEU A 223 18.24 8.14 11.17
CA LEU A 223 17.22 7.88 10.17
C LEU A 223 16.84 6.40 10.13
N SER A 224 17.82 5.50 10.17
CA SER A 224 17.55 4.05 10.21
C SER A 224 16.74 3.67 11.44
N LYS A 225 17.04 4.26 12.61
CA LYS A 225 16.28 4.04 13.86
C LYS A 225 14.86 4.57 13.73
N GLN A 226 14.66 5.78 13.19
CA GLN A 226 13.35 6.40 13.00
C GLN A 226 12.49 5.59 12.01
N LEU A 227 13.01 5.29 10.82
CA LEU A 227 12.31 4.47 9.81
C LEU A 227 12.01 3.06 10.32
N THR A 228 12.91 2.47 11.13
CA THR A 228 12.64 1.17 11.78
C THR A 228 11.48 1.27 12.78
N LYS A 229 11.40 2.37 13.56
CA LYS A 229 10.28 2.60 14.48
C LYS A 229 8.96 2.75 13.71
N GLU A 230 8.97 3.46 12.58
CA GLU A 230 7.79 3.57 11.71
C GLU A 230 7.41 2.24 11.06
N ALA A 231 8.37 1.49 10.52
CA ALA A 231 8.15 0.16 9.98
C ALA A 231 7.48 -0.76 11.01
N LYS A 232 7.93 -0.74 12.27
CA LYS A 232 7.28 -1.48 13.37
C LYS A 232 5.84 -1.01 13.62
N LYS A 233 5.52 0.28 13.49
CA LYS A 233 4.14 0.78 13.59
C LYS A 233 3.27 0.27 12.43
N ILE A 234 3.82 0.24 11.21
CA ILE A 234 3.17 -0.32 10.02
C ILE A 234 2.86 -1.80 10.23
N THR A 235 3.87 -2.59 10.63
CA THR A 235 3.70 -4.02 10.90
C THR A 235 2.65 -4.28 11.98
N LYS A 236 2.63 -3.49 13.07
CA LYS A 236 1.57 -3.60 14.09
C LYS A 236 0.18 -3.32 13.54
N LYS A 237 0.03 -2.35 12.62
CA LYS A 237 -1.26 -2.07 11.95
C LYS A 237 -1.69 -3.21 11.04
N LEU A 238 -0.77 -3.78 10.26
CA LEU A 238 -1.03 -4.95 9.42
C LEU A 238 -1.46 -6.16 10.26
N GLN A 239 -0.74 -6.46 11.34
CA GLN A 239 -1.08 -7.53 12.27
C GLN A 239 -2.46 -7.34 12.91
N LYS A 240 -2.78 -6.12 13.38
CA LYS A 240 -4.12 -5.81 13.93
C LYS A 240 -5.23 -5.97 12.89
N ALA A 241 -4.95 -5.72 11.61
CA ALA A 241 -5.88 -5.93 10.52
C ALA A 241 -5.91 -7.39 10.02
N ASN A 242 -5.06 -8.28 10.57
CA ASN A 242 -4.82 -9.62 10.04
C ASN A 242 -4.49 -9.63 8.54
N CYS A 243 -3.73 -8.63 8.08
CA CYS A 243 -3.42 -8.41 6.66
C CYS A 243 -1.95 -8.76 6.37
N ASP A 244 -1.69 -9.86 5.67
CA ASP A 244 -0.37 -10.24 5.18
C ASP A 244 -0.06 -9.63 3.81
N ALA A 245 0.12 -8.31 3.79
CA ALA A 245 0.55 -7.59 2.61
C ALA A 245 2.02 -7.84 2.23
N PHE A 246 2.81 -8.50 3.09
CA PHE A 246 4.22 -8.81 2.84
C PHE A 246 4.44 -10.19 2.21
N GLY A 247 3.41 -11.04 2.15
CA GLY A 247 3.46 -12.37 1.54
C GLY A 247 4.24 -13.40 2.36
N ILE A 248 4.17 -13.32 3.68
CA ILE A 248 4.76 -14.30 4.60
C ILE A 248 4.11 -15.67 4.40
N GLY A 249 2.78 -15.73 4.25
CA GLY A 249 2.03 -16.96 4.00
C GLY A 249 2.48 -17.65 2.72
N ARG A 250 2.68 -16.89 1.64
CA ARG A 250 3.18 -17.41 0.37
C ARG A 250 4.59 -17.99 0.50
N HIS A 251 5.44 -17.40 1.34
CA HIS A 251 6.75 -17.98 1.68
C HIS A 251 6.62 -19.27 2.48
N LEU A 252 5.66 -19.36 3.42
CA LEU A 252 5.39 -20.60 4.16
C LEU A 252 4.85 -21.70 3.24
N ILE A 253 3.98 -21.38 2.29
CA ILE A 253 3.48 -22.33 1.27
C ILE A 253 4.66 -22.94 0.50
N ALA A 254 5.60 -22.11 0.07
CA ALA A 254 6.72 -22.55 -0.76
C ALA A 254 7.78 -23.35 0.01
N TYR A 255 8.11 -22.96 1.24
CA TYR A 255 9.28 -23.49 1.96
C TYR A 255 8.96 -24.23 3.27
N HIS A 256 7.74 -24.11 3.79
CA HIS A 256 7.28 -24.79 5.01
C HIS A 256 5.83 -25.31 4.88
N PRO A 257 5.52 -26.12 3.84
CA PRO A 257 4.14 -26.49 3.49
C PRO A 257 3.40 -27.25 4.60
N ASP A 258 4.09 -28.09 5.38
CA ASP A 258 3.45 -28.83 6.48
C ASP A 258 3.04 -27.91 7.63
N LEU A 259 3.88 -26.93 7.97
CA LEU A 259 3.56 -25.91 8.95
C LEU A 259 2.38 -25.05 8.48
N TRP A 260 2.35 -24.71 7.18
CA TRP A 260 1.25 -23.99 6.57
C TRP A 260 -0.07 -24.76 6.67
N LYS A 261 -0.08 -26.05 6.28
CA LYS A 261 -1.26 -26.94 6.40
C LYS A 261 -1.78 -27.01 7.83
N LYS A 262 -0.88 -27.17 8.83
CA LYS A 262 -1.25 -27.23 10.24
C LYS A 262 -1.91 -25.94 10.73
N LYS A 263 -1.42 -24.77 10.30
CA LYS A 263 -2.01 -23.47 10.68
C LYS A 263 -3.33 -23.17 9.96
N ILE A 264 -3.47 -23.53 8.68
CA ILE A 264 -4.73 -23.36 7.94
C ILE A 264 -5.82 -24.30 8.46
N GLY A 265 -5.50 -25.56 8.76
CA GLY A 265 -6.48 -26.51 9.29
C GLY A 265 -7.18 -25.97 10.54
N ILE A 266 -6.45 -25.24 11.40
CA ILE A 266 -7.00 -24.55 12.57
C ILE A 266 -7.91 -23.36 12.18
N LYS A 267 -7.57 -22.59 11.13
CA LYS A 267 -8.37 -21.44 10.64
C LYS A 267 -9.68 -21.90 9.98
N ILE A 268 -9.72 -23.11 9.40
CA ILE A 268 -10.93 -23.69 8.78
C ILE A 268 -11.85 -24.32 9.84
N MET A 269 -11.31 -24.96 10.88
CA MET A 269 -12.12 -25.53 11.98
C MET A 269 -12.76 -24.49 12.92
N GLN A 270 -12.44 -23.21 12.77
CA GLN A 270 -12.99 -22.10 13.56
C GLN A 270 -13.95 -21.18 12.77
N LYS A 271 -14.21 -21.49 11.49
CA LYS A 271 -15.28 -20.87 10.69
C LYS A 271 -16.49 -21.80 10.65
#